data_AF-A0A534NT71-F1
#
_entry.id   AF-A0A534NT71-F1
#
_cell.length_a   1.000
_cell.length_b   1.000
_cell.length_c   1.000
_cell.angle_alpha   90.00
_cell.angle_beta   90.00
_cell.angle_gamma   90.00
#
_symmetry.space_group_name_H-M   'P 1'
#
loop_
_entity.id
_entity.type
_entity.pdbx_description
1 polymer ?
#
loop_
_entity_poly.entity_id
_entity_poly.type
_entity_poly.pdbx_seq_one_letter_code
_entity_poly.pdbx_strand_id
1 'polypeptide(L)' 'MESQQALDALLKSSAAVTPYRIASVYAWRGERDRAFEWLDRAVAQHHPDLVFVKNDPILRGLRGDPRFKALLEKMKLPVD' A
#
# COMPACT_ATOMS: atom_id res chain seq x y z
N MET A 1 20.81 0.33 -2.94
CA MET A 1 21.06 -0.69 -1.91
C MET A 1 20.51 -0.26 -0.55
N GLU A 2 20.79 0.95 -0.06
CA GLU A 2 20.30 1.42 1.25
C GLU A 2 18.76 1.42 1.41
N SER A 3 18.00 1.82 0.39
CA SER A 3 16.52 1.84 0.46
C SER A 3 15.91 0.43 0.60
N GLN A 4 16.56 -0.61 0.08
CA GLN A 4 16.10 -1.99 0.22
C GLN A 4 16.47 -2.57 1.58
N GLN A 5 17.69 -2.30 2.06
CA GLN A 5 18.09 -2.70 3.42
C GLN A 5 17.27 -2.00 4.50
N ALA A 6 16.88 -0.74 4.30
CA ALA A 6 16.01 -0.03 5.23
C ALA A 6 14.61 -0.66 5.29
N LEU A 7 14.07 -1.09 4.15
CA LEU A 7 12.79 -1.80 4.10
C LEU A 7 12.87 -3.18 4.76
N ASP A 8 13.93 -3.95 4.47
CA ASP A 8 14.13 -5.27 5.07
C ASP A 8 14.38 -5.21 6.59
N ALA A 9 15.06 -4.16 7.06
CA ALA A 9 15.25 -3.89 8.49
C ALA A 9 13.95 -3.48 9.18
N LEU A 10 13.08 -2.71 8.50
CA LEU A 10 11.74 -2.36 8.98
C LEU A 10 10.84 -3.60 9.06
N LEU A 11 10.85 -4.46 8.04
CA LEU A 11 10.11 -5.73 8.00
C LEU A 11 10.55 -6.70 9.10
N LYS A 12 11.84 -6.72 9.46
CA LYS A 12 12.38 -7.60 10.52
C LYS A 12 12.20 -7.08 11.94
N SER A 13 12.07 -5.77 12.15
CA SER A 13 12.24 -5.17 13.49
C SER A 13 10.97 -4.75 14.20
N SER A 14 9.78 -4.73 13.59
CA SER A 14 8.60 -4.34 14.37
C SER A 14 7.29 -5.00 13.98
N ALA A 15 6.54 -5.37 15.02
CA ALA A 15 5.09 -5.57 15.00
C ALA A 15 4.30 -4.29 14.61
N ALA A 16 4.98 -3.20 14.24
CA ALA A 16 4.40 -1.90 13.87
C ALA A 16 4.51 -1.58 12.37
N VAL A 17 5.15 -2.45 11.56
CA VAL A 17 5.15 -2.31 10.11
C VAL A 17 3.95 -3.06 9.54
N THR A 18 2.93 -2.29 9.20
CA THR A 18 1.67 -2.79 8.67
C THR A 18 1.80 -3.08 7.18
N PRO A 19 1.03 -4.04 6.61
CA PRO A 19 0.99 -4.26 5.16
C PRO A 19 0.75 -2.98 4.36
N TYR A 20 -0.07 -2.08 4.90
CA TYR A 20 -0.32 -0.76 4.32
C TYR A 20 0.95 0.10 4.24
N ARG A 21 1.72 0.21 5.33
CA ARG A 21 2.97 0.99 5.33
C ARG A 21 4.00 0.45 4.34
N ILE A 22 4.08 -0.87 4.19
CA ILE A 22 4.96 -1.51 3.21
C ILE A 22 4.53 -1.13 1.80
N ALA A 23 3.23 -1.20 1.52
CA ALA A 23 2.68 -0.75 0.26
C ALA A 23 3.00 0.73 -0.03
N SER A 24 2.86 1.62 0.96
CA SER A 24 3.19 3.04 0.80
C SER A 24 4.65 3.26 0.43
N VAL A 25 5.60 2.51 1.01
CA VAL A 25 7.02 2.61 0.63
C VAL A 25 7.25 2.18 -0.82
N TYR A 26 6.64 1.08 -1.26
CA TYR A 26 6.73 0.65 -2.66
C TYR A 26 6.06 1.66 -3.62
N ALA A 27 4.91 2.21 -3.23
CA ALA A 27 4.20 3.22 -4.01
C ALA A 27 5.06 4.49 -4.19
N TRP A 28 5.70 4.95 -3.11
CA TRP A 28 6.61 6.09 -3.14
C TRP A 28 7.82 5.86 -4.05
N ARG A 29 8.33 4.63 -4.10
CA ARG A 29 9.42 4.21 -5.00
C ARG A 29 8.99 3.99 -6.46
N GLY A 30 7.69 4.12 -6.76
CA GLY A 30 7.14 3.85 -8.09
C GLY A 30 7.02 2.36 -8.44
N GLU A 31 7.26 1.46 -7.48
CA GLU A 31 7.20 0.01 -7.64
C GLU A 31 5.75 -0.48 -7.49
N ARG A 32 4.92 -0.15 -8.50
CA ARG A 32 3.46 -0.32 -8.46
C ARG A 32 3.02 -1.75 -8.17
N ASP A 33 3.65 -2.74 -8.80
CA ASP A 33 3.25 -4.14 -8.65
C ASP A 33 3.43 -4.64 -7.21
N ARG A 34 4.56 -4.29 -6.58
CA ARG A 34 4.80 -4.59 -5.17
C ARG A 34 3.87 -3.82 -4.25
N ALA A 35 3.57 -2.56 -4.57
CA ALA A 35 2.60 -1.79 -3.78
C ALA A 35 1.22 -2.47 -3.77
N PHE A 36 0.72 -2.91 -4.93
CA PHE A 36 -0.56 -3.62 -5.01
C PHE A 36 -0.55 -4.97 -4.31
N GLU A 37 0.54 -5.73 -4.40
CA GLU A 37 0.70 -6.99 -3.66
C GLU A 37 0.49 -6.79 -2.14
N TRP A 38 1.06 -5.71 -1.59
CA TRP A 38 0.93 -5.38 -0.17
C TRP A 38 -0.41 -4.72 0.19
N LEU A 39 -1.02 -3.95 -0.72
CA LEU A 39 -2.38 -3.42 -0.53
C LEU A 39 -3.43 -4.54 -0.49
N ASP A 40 -3.33 -5.53 -1.38
CA ASP A 40 -4.24 -6.69 -1.35
C ASP A 40 -4.11 -7.48 -0.04
N ARG A 41 -2.88 -7.61 0.50
CA ARG A 41 -2.67 -8.20 1.84
C ARG A 41 -3.31 -7.36 2.96
N ALA A 42 -3.18 -6.03 2.90
CA ALA A 42 -3.83 -5.13 3.85
C ALA A 42 -5.36 -5.29 3.81
N VAL A 43 -5.95 -5.41 2.61
CA VAL A 43 -7.39 -5.59 2.40
C VAL A 43 -7.85 -6.94 2.94
N ALA A 44 -7.13 -8.02 2.65
CA ALA A 44 -7.44 -9.35 3.16
C ALA A 44 -7.41 -9.42 4.70
N GLN A 45 -6.56 -8.61 5.34
CA GLN A 45 -6.45 -8.52 6.80
C GLN A 45 -7.40 -7.50 7.43
N HIS A 46 -8.21 -6.80 6.64
CA HIS A 46 -9.06 -5.68 7.11
C HIS A 46 -8.29 -4.66 7.96
N HIS A 47 -7.06 -4.36 7.55
CA HIS A 47 -6.15 -3.56 8.37
C HIS A 47 -6.67 -2.11 8.53
N PRO A 48 -6.67 -1.53 9.74
CA PRO A 48 -7.28 -0.21 10.02
C PRO A 48 -6.68 0.94 9.18
N ASP A 49 -5.38 0.89 8.89
CA ASP A 49 -4.69 1.90 8.05
C ASP A 49 -5.28 2.08 6.65
N LEU A 50 -6.08 1.12 6.15
CA LEU A 50 -6.77 1.24 4.88
C LEU A 50 -7.76 2.41 4.81
N VAL A 51 -8.16 2.97 5.95
CA VAL A 51 -8.97 4.20 6.01
C VAL A 51 -8.31 5.36 5.23
N PHE A 52 -6.99 5.35 5.09
CA PHE A 52 -6.24 6.40 4.39
C PHE A 52 -6.13 6.18 2.87
N VAL A 53 -6.47 4.99 2.35
CA VAL A 53 -6.13 4.55 0.99
C VAL A 53 -6.56 5.53 -0.11
N LYS A 54 -7.75 6.15 0.01
CA LYS A 54 -8.29 7.08 -0.99
C LYS A 54 -7.62 8.45 -0.96
N ASN A 55 -7.15 8.88 0.21
CA ASN A 55 -6.68 10.24 0.45
C ASN A 55 -5.16 10.36 0.59
N ASP A 56 -4.46 9.25 0.79
CA ASP A 56 -3.01 9.23 0.97
C ASP A 56 -2.28 9.79 -0.28
N PRO A 57 -1.51 10.89 -0.14
CA PRO A 57 -0.71 11.45 -1.23
C PRO A 57 0.38 10.49 -1.73
N ILE A 58 0.86 9.57 -0.89
CA ILE A 58 1.90 8.60 -1.26
C ILE A 58 1.37 7.64 -2.34
N LEU A 59 0.07 7.31 -2.27
CA LEU A 59 -0.58 6.44 -3.25
C LEU A 59 -1.02 7.18 -4.52
N ARG A 60 -0.77 8.50 -4.64
CA ARG A 60 -1.15 9.28 -5.84
C ARG A 60 -0.61 8.66 -7.13
N GLY A 61 0.60 8.10 -7.08
CA GLY A 61 1.23 7.42 -8.23
C GLY A 61 0.57 6.11 -8.65
N LEU A 62 -0.35 5.57 -7.83
CA LEU A 62 -1.13 4.36 -8.12
C LEU A 62 -2.53 4.67 -8.66
N ARG A 63 -3.08 5.87 -8.42
CA ARG A 63 -4.48 6.21 -8.74
C ARG A 63 -4.83 6.11 -10.23
N GLY A 64 -3.85 6.27 -11.11
CA GLY A 64 -4.03 6.10 -12.56
C GLY A 64 -4.02 4.64 -13.04
N ASP A 65 -3.68 3.68 -12.16
CA ASP A 65 -3.67 2.26 -12.50
C ASP A 65 -5.08 1.66 -12.29
N PRO A 66 -5.64 0.90 -13.25
CA PRO A 66 -6.95 0.26 -13.12
C PRO A 66 -7.09 -0.61 -11.87
N ARG A 67 -5.99 -1.17 -11.36
CA ARG A 67 -5.97 -1.97 -10.12
C ARG A 67 -6.33 -1.16 -8.89
N PHE A 68 -6.05 0.15 -8.88
CA PHE A 68 -6.45 1.01 -7.77
C PHE A 68 -7.96 1.16 -7.68
N LYS A 69 -8.64 1.31 -8.83
CA LYS A 69 -10.10 1.32 -8.90
C LYS A 69 -10.68 -0.01 -8.38
N ALA A 70 -10.15 -1.13 -8.86
CA ALA A 70 -10.57 -2.46 -8.41
C ALA A 70 -10.35 -2.67 -6.89
N LEU A 71 -9.27 -2.13 -6.33
CA LEU A 71 -9.01 -2.16 -4.88
C LEU A 71 -10.09 -1.39 -4.10
N LEU A 72 -10.46 -0.18 -4.55
CA LEU A 72 -11.53 0.60 -3.92
C LEU A 72 -12.89 -0.12 -4.01
N GLU A 73 -13.20 -0.76 -5.13
CA GLU A 73 -14.41 -1.56 -5.30
C GLU A 73 -14.46 -2.74 -4.33
N LYS A 74 -13.35 -3.48 -4.15
CA LYS A 74 -13.23 -4.55 -3.14
C LYS A 74 -13.53 -4.03 -1.73
N MET A 75 -13.12 -2.81 -1.44
CA MET A 75 -13.32 -2.15 -0.14
C MET A 75 -14.68 -1.45 -0.02
N LYS A 76 -15.53 -1.50 -1.06
CA LYS A 76 -16.82 -0.77 -1.14
C LYS A 76 -16.66 0.75 -0.97
N LEU A 77 -15.55 1.30 -1.45
CA LEU A 77 -15.28 2.74 -1.45
C LEU A 77 -15.68 3.37 -2.79
N PRO A 78 -16.04 4.66 -2.83
CA PRO A 78 -16.42 5.34 -4.07
C PRO A 78 -15.23 5.50 -5.03
N VAL A 79 -15.46 5.18 -6.31
CA VAL A 79 -14.52 5.21 -7.44
C VAL A 79 -14.76 6.42 -8.33
N ASP A 80 -14.52 7.61 -7.76
CA ASP A 80 -14.73 8.89 -8.44
C ASP A 80 -13.53 9.25 -9.35
#